data_AF-A0A7L0SAM3-F1
#
_entry.id   AF-A0A7L0SAM3-F1
#
_cell.length_a   1.000
_cell.length_b   1.000
_cell.length_c   1.000
_cell.angle_alpha   90.00
_cell.angle_beta   90.00
_cell.angle_gamma   90.00
#
_symmetry.space_group_name_H-M   'P 1'
#
loop_
_entity.id
_entity.type
_entity.pdbx_description
1 polymer ?
#
loop_
_entity_poly.entity_id
_entity_poly.type
_entity_poly.pdbx_seq_one_letter_code
_entity_poly.pdbx_strand_id
1 'polypeptide(L)'
;MPRAPPMSVLMLVVSPLSVSNYSSCCCPPDCECIWTDWIDVSYPNSSDRNSGDYETFENILKHNSSWVCAKAENISCRAERFPDVNIEDLGQIVECDVNTGLICNNSDQVMGGIVPMPVCLNYEISLCCVPDIPECITSTTTSTTTTAPPSSTMSTVSSPPVSTTTPMPTPPIPSSTTSTVMPPSSTTSTVMPPI
;
A
#
# COMPACT_ATOMS: atom_id res chain seq x y z
N MET A 1 -21.18 -57.18 -33.12
CA MET A 1 -21.16 -57.67 -31.72
C MET A 1 -20.71 -56.52 -30.82
N PRO A 2 -21.63 -55.91 -30.06
CA PRO A 2 -21.31 -54.77 -29.19
C PRO A 2 -20.81 -55.26 -27.83
N ARG A 3 -19.70 -54.70 -27.34
CA ARG A 3 -19.20 -54.92 -25.98
C ARG A 3 -19.76 -53.81 -25.09
N ALA A 4 -20.75 -54.15 -24.27
CA ALA A 4 -21.30 -53.26 -23.25
C ALA A 4 -20.28 -53.08 -22.11
N PRO A 5 -20.13 -51.88 -21.53
CA PRO A 5 -19.40 -51.69 -20.27
C PRO A 5 -20.25 -52.18 -19.08
N PRO A 6 -19.63 -52.56 -17.95
CA PRO A 6 -20.36 -53.06 -16.80
C PRO A 6 -21.14 -51.93 -16.11
N MET A 7 -22.41 -52.21 -15.80
CA MET A 7 -23.22 -51.47 -14.83
C MET A 7 -22.56 -51.55 -13.46
N SER A 8 -22.20 -50.40 -12.87
CA SER A 8 -21.72 -50.32 -11.50
C SER A 8 -22.75 -49.63 -10.62
N VAL A 9 -22.99 -50.28 -9.48
CA VAL A 9 -24.11 -50.11 -8.55
C VAL A 9 -24.08 -48.76 -7.83
N LEU A 10 -25.28 -48.19 -7.65
CA LEU A 10 -25.60 -47.02 -6.84
C LEU A 10 -25.15 -47.21 -5.37
N MET A 11 -24.27 -46.34 -4.88
CA MET A 11 -24.01 -46.17 -3.44
C MET A 11 -24.48 -44.78 -3.03
N LEU A 12 -25.63 -44.70 -2.38
CA LEU A 12 -26.03 -43.56 -1.56
C LEU A 12 -25.12 -43.54 -0.33
N VAL A 13 -24.21 -42.59 -0.25
CA VAL A 13 -23.57 -42.19 1.02
C VAL A 13 -23.97 -40.77 1.34
N VAL A 14 -25.03 -40.66 2.14
CA VAL A 14 -25.40 -39.44 2.86
C VAL A 14 -24.51 -39.38 4.09
N SER A 15 -23.63 -38.39 4.20
CA SER A 15 -22.83 -38.16 5.42
C SER A 15 -22.37 -36.71 5.50
N PRO A 16 -22.24 -36.17 6.71
CA PRO A 16 -22.91 -34.94 7.10
C PRO A 16 -22.15 -33.67 6.72
N LEU A 17 -22.90 -32.57 6.59
CA LEU A 17 -22.36 -31.22 6.60
C LEU A 17 -21.48 -31.05 7.84
N SER A 18 -20.17 -30.92 7.65
CA SER A 18 -19.32 -30.30 8.68
C SER A 18 -19.62 -28.81 8.64
N VAL A 19 -20.68 -28.41 9.33
CA VAL A 19 -20.89 -27.00 9.68
C VAL A 19 -19.74 -26.65 10.62
N SER A 20 -18.72 -26.01 10.07
CA SER A 20 -17.67 -25.38 10.85
C SER A 20 -18.36 -24.35 11.74
N ASN A 21 -18.55 -24.70 13.01
CA ASN A 21 -18.99 -23.79 14.05
C ASN A 21 -17.85 -22.80 14.30
N TYR A 22 -17.67 -21.86 13.37
CA TYR A 22 -17.03 -20.61 13.70
C TYR A 22 -17.95 -19.98 14.72
N SER A 23 -17.42 -19.81 15.93
CA SER A 23 -17.99 -18.93 16.93
C SER A 23 -18.15 -17.56 16.27
N SER A 24 -19.32 -17.35 15.65
CA SER A 24 -19.73 -16.06 15.13
C SER A 24 -19.74 -15.16 16.34
N CYS A 25 -18.75 -14.27 16.38
CA CYS A 25 -18.82 -13.12 17.26
C CYS A 25 -20.20 -12.46 17.04
N CYS A 26 -20.77 -11.90 18.10
CA CYS A 26 -22.08 -11.25 18.11
C CYS A 26 -22.13 -9.96 17.27
N CYS A 27 -21.63 -9.97 16.03
CA CYS A 27 -22.06 -8.98 15.06
C CYS A 27 -23.41 -9.45 14.53
N PRO A 28 -24.48 -8.65 14.69
CA PRO A 28 -25.66 -8.78 13.87
C PRO A 28 -25.24 -8.92 12.39
N PRO A 29 -25.97 -9.69 11.57
CA PRO A 29 -25.75 -9.72 10.12
C PRO A 29 -25.83 -8.32 9.47
N ASP A 30 -26.35 -7.32 10.19
CA ASP A 30 -26.46 -5.92 9.79
C ASP A 30 -25.18 -5.08 9.98
N CYS A 31 -24.03 -5.70 10.31
CA CYS A 31 -22.75 -4.98 10.53
C CYS A 31 -21.73 -5.12 9.38
N GLU A 32 -22.12 -5.73 8.26
CA GLU A 32 -21.26 -5.76 7.07
C GLU A 32 -21.00 -4.34 6.55
N CYS A 33 -19.75 -4.04 6.18
CA CYS A 33 -19.43 -2.75 5.61
C CYS A 33 -20.03 -2.61 4.20
N ILE A 34 -20.50 -1.41 3.88
CA ILE A 34 -21.10 -1.07 2.59
C ILE A 34 -20.14 -0.17 1.85
N TRP A 35 -19.82 -0.54 0.61
CA TRP A 35 -18.99 0.28 -0.26
C TRP A 35 -19.72 1.56 -0.67
N THR A 36 -19.05 2.70 -0.55
CA THR A 36 -19.53 3.95 -1.10
C THR A 36 -19.46 3.95 -2.62
N ASP A 37 -20.20 4.87 -3.25
CA ASP A 37 -19.84 5.32 -4.59
C ASP A 37 -18.39 5.85 -4.60
N TRP A 38 -17.81 5.94 -5.79
CA TRP A 38 -16.49 6.52 -5.95
C TRP A 38 -16.50 8.00 -5.60
N ILE A 39 -15.51 8.41 -4.81
CA ILE A 39 -15.32 9.75 -4.30
C ILE A 39 -14.10 10.33 -5.01
N ASP A 40 -14.34 11.44 -5.70
CA ASP A 40 -13.36 12.22 -6.45
C ASP A 40 -13.66 13.70 -6.14
N VAL A 41 -12.90 14.29 -5.21
CA VAL A 41 -13.09 15.69 -4.77
C VAL A 41 -11.86 16.57 -5.01
N SER A 42 -10.71 15.96 -5.30
CA SER A 42 -9.45 16.60 -5.59
C SER A 42 -9.04 16.35 -7.05
N TYR A 43 -8.24 17.25 -7.62
CA TYR A 43 -7.74 17.09 -8.97
C TYR A 43 -6.29 17.61 -9.06
N PRO A 44 -5.36 16.84 -9.68
CA PRO A 44 -3.98 17.28 -9.80
C PRO A 44 -3.81 18.43 -10.79
N ASN A 45 -3.09 19.47 -10.38
CA ASN A 45 -2.70 20.56 -11.26
C ASN A 45 -1.38 20.24 -11.95
N SER A 46 -1.42 19.97 -13.26
CA SER A 46 -0.24 19.60 -14.05
C SER A 46 0.83 20.70 -14.16
N SER A 47 0.52 21.94 -13.79
CA SER A 47 1.45 23.08 -13.85
C SER A 47 2.12 23.37 -12.50
N ASP A 48 1.73 22.70 -11.43
CA ASP A 48 2.23 22.96 -10.07
C ASP A 48 2.79 21.67 -9.44
N ARG A 49 4.08 21.70 -9.10
CA ARG A 49 4.76 20.56 -8.43
C ARG A 49 4.36 20.41 -6.96
N ASN A 50 3.79 21.44 -6.36
CA ASN A 50 3.26 21.41 -4.99
C ASN A 50 1.79 20.99 -4.95
N SER A 51 1.17 20.79 -6.11
CA SER A 51 -0.13 20.14 -6.24
C SER A 51 0.04 18.62 -6.26
N GLY A 52 -1.07 17.92 -6.38
CA GLY A 52 -1.19 16.49 -6.30
C GLY A 52 -2.65 16.13 -6.31
N ASP A 53 -2.93 14.89 -5.98
CA ASP A 53 -4.29 14.40 -5.84
C ASP A 53 -4.53 13.78 -4.45
N TYR A 54 -5.64 14.14 -3.83
CA TYR A 54 -5.84 14.08 -2.40
C TYR A 54 -7.28 13.73 -2.03
N GLU A 55 -7.65 12.46 -2.19
CA GLU A 55 -8.92 11.91 -1.67
C GLU A 55 -8.77 11.56 -0.19
N THR A 56 -8.41 12.56 0.63
CA THR A 56 -8.28 12.41 2.07
C THR A 56 -9.61 12.66 2.77
N PHE A 57 -9.81 12.06 3.95
CA PHE A 57 -11.03 12.31 4.73
C PHE A 57 -11.25 13.80 5.03
N GLU A 58 -10.17 14.57 5.22
CA GLU A 58 -10.25 16.02 5.41
C GLU A 58 -10.82 16.72 4.17
N ASN A 59 -10.30 16.40 2.97
CA ASN A 59 -10.78 17.01 1.73
C ASN A 59 -12.23 16.59 1.42
N ILE A 60 -12.57 15.32 1.64
CA ILE A 60 -13.93 14.80 1.45
C ILE A 60 -14.91 15.57 2.35
N LEU A 61 -14.61 15.73 3.64
CA LEU A 61 -15.46 16.48 4.57
C LEU A 61 -15.51 17.98 4.25
N LYS A 62 -14.43 18.55 3.71
CA LYS A 62 -14.39 19.95 3.28
C LYS A 62 -15.29 20.21 2.08
N HIS A 63 -15.37 19.26 1.14
CA HIS A 63 -16.23 19.35 -0.04
C HIS A 63 -17.67 18.89 0.23
N ASN A 64 -17.85 17.93 1.14
CA ASN A 64 -19.15 17.39 1.55
C ASN A 64 -19.19 17.15 3.07
N SER A 65 -19.58 18.18 3.82
CA SER A 65 -19.64 18.16 5.29
C SER A 65 -20.70 17.21 5.86
N SER A 66 -21.61 16.71 5.02
CA SER A 66 -22.62 15.73 5.41
C SER A 66 -22.21 14.28 5.09
N TRP A 67 -21.04 14.07 4.50
CA TRP A 67 -20.50 12.73 4.27
C TRP A 67 -20.12 12.09 5.62
N VAL A 68 -20.59 10.86 5.85
CA VAL A 68 -20.37 10.14 7.11
C VAL A 68 -19.94 8.71 6.81
N CYS A 69 -18.77 8.34 7.36
CA CYS A 69 -18.28 6.98 7.44
C CYS A 69 -17.69 6.79 8.84
N ALA A 70 -18.50 6.29 9.78
CA ALA A 70 -18.12 6.22 11.20
C ALA A 70 -16.86 5.35 11.41
N LYS A 71 -16.72 4.29 10.61
CA LYS A 71 -15.53 3.44 10.55
C LYS A 71 -15.36 2.91 9.13
N ALA A 72 -14.26 3.27 8.48
CA ALA A 72 -13.82 2.61 7.26
C ALA A 72 -13.11 1.31 7.62
N GLU A 73 -13.58 0.18 7.09
CA GLU A 73 -12.94 -1.12 7.26
C GLU A 73 -12.00 -1.48 6.11
N ASN A 74 -12.29 -0.94 4.92
CA ASN A 74 -11.46 -1.15 3.75
C ASN A 74 -11.52 0.05 2.81
N ILE A 75 -10.53 0.15 1.94
CA ILE A 75 -10.41 1.20 0.92
C ILE A 75 -10.08 0.55 -0.43
N SER A 76 -10.63 1.11 -1.48
CA SER A 76 -10.25 0.83 -2.85
C SER A 76 -9.87 2.15 -3.50
N CYS A 77 -8.71 2.20 -4.14
CA CYS A 77 -8.26 3.37 -4.89
C CYS A 77 -8.01 2.97 -6.35
N ARG A 78 -8.36 3.84 -7.29
CA ARG A 78 -8.08 3.63 -8.71
C ARG A 78 -7.88 4.95 -9.43
N ALA A 79 -7.19 4.92 -10.56
CA ALA A 79 -7.14 6.06 -11.47
C ALA A 79 -8.44 6.10 -12.28
N GLU A 80 -9.10 7.25 -12.34
CA GLU A 80 -10.40 7.45 -13.00
C GLU A 80 -10.35 7.01 -14.47
N ARG A 81 -9.26 7.33 -15.17
CA ARG A 81 -9.07 6.99 -16.60
C ARG A 81 -8.53 5.58 -16.85
N PHE A 82 -8.09 4.88 -15.81
CA PHE A 82 -7.51 3.55 -15.91
C PHE A 82 -8.08 2.63 -14.82
N PRO A 83 -9.41 2.44 -14.76
CA PRO A 83 -10.07 1.74 -13.65
C PRO A 83 -9.74 0.24 -13.61
N ASP A 84 -9.35 -0.35 -14.74
CA ASP A 84 -9.00 -1.77 -14.88
C ASP A 84 -7.51 -2.05 -14.66
N VAL A 85 -6.70 -1.01 -14.40
CA VAL A 85 -5.27 -1.15 -14.15
C VAL A 85 -5.04 -1.04 -12.64
N ASN A 86 -4.32 -2.02 -12.09
CA ASN A 86 -3.94 -2.00 -10.69
C ASN A 86 -3.10 -0.74 -10.40
N ILE A 87 -3.34 -0.12 -9.24
CA ILE A 87 -2.69 1.15 -8.89
C ILE A 87 -1.16 1.07 -8.89
N GLU A 88 -0.61 -0.09 -8.51
CA GLU A 88 0.82 -0.39 -8.50
C GLU A 88 1.43 -0.46 -9.92
N ASP A 89 0.63 -0.87 -10.91
CA ASP A 89 1.06 -1.02 -12.30
C ASP A 89 1.02 0.32 -13.08
N LEU A 90 0.40 1.36 -12.51
CA LEU A 90 0.37 2.71 -13.12
C LEU A 90 1.76 3.35 -13.15
N GLY A 91 2.67 2.92 -12.27
CA GLY A 91 4.02 3.46 -12.15
C GLY A 91 4.09 4.82 -11.46
N GLN A 92 3.09 5.16 -10.64
CA GLN A 92 3.05 6.37 -9.82
C GLN A 92 3.28 6.04 -8.34
N ILE A 93 3.86 6.99 -7.60
CA ILE A 93 3.99 6.88 -6.15
C ILE A 93 2.70 7.41 -5.53
N VAL A 94 1.86 6.49 -5.05
CA VAL A 94 0.55 6.81 -4.48
C VAL A 94 0.39 6.07 -3.15
N GLU A 95 -0.01 6.79 -2.12
CA GLU A 95 -0.46 6.20 -0.87
C GLU A 95 -1.98 5.98 -0.95
N CYS A 96 -2.41 4.75 -0.70
CA CYS A 96 -3.82 4.37 -0.59
C CYS A 96 -4.00 3.63 0.72
N ASP A 97 -4.51 4.33 1.73
CA ASP A 97 -4.58 3.84 3.11
C ASP A 97 -5.98 4.07 3.71
N VAL A 98 -6.48 3.09 4.46
CA VAL A 98 -7.84 3.15 5.00
C VAL A 98 -8.01 4.21 6.11
N ASN A 99 -6.92 4.63 6.75
CA ASN A 99 -6.93 5.62 7.82
C ASN A 99 -6.68 7.05 7.31
N THR A 100 -6.02 7.21 6.16
CA THR A 100 -5.69 8.52 5.60
C THR A 100 -6.51 8.88 4.36
N GLY A 101 -6.90 7.88 3.56
CA GLY A 101 -7.46 8.05 2.22
C GLY A 101 -6.40 7.84 1.13
N LEU A 102 -6.51 8.60 0.03
CA LEU A 102 -5.50 8.60 -1.02
C LEU A 102 -4.67 9.89 -1.03
N ILE A 103 -3.35 9.74 -1.17
CA ILE A 103 -2.40 10.84 -1.34
C ILE A 103 -1.48 10.53 -2.52
N CYS A 104 -1.46 11.42 -3.49
CA CYS A 104 -0.47 11.48 -4.54
C CYS A 104 0.11 12.90 -4.60
N ASN A 105 1.43 13.06 -4.52
CA ASN A 105 2.07 14.38 -4.70
C ASN A 105 2.74 14.46 -6.07
N ASN A 106 2.55 15.57 -6.79
CA ASN A 106 3.26 15.81 -8.05
C ASN A 106 4.78 15.91 -7.83
N SER A 107 5.20 16.35 -6.65
CA SER A 107 6.62 16.47 -6.29
C SER A 107 7.37 15.14 -6.31
N ASP A 108 6.66 14.05 -6.07
CA ASP A 108 7.22 12.71 -5.87
C ASP A 108 7.20 11.90 -7.17
N GLN A 109 6.40 12.33 -8.16
CA GLN A 109 6.30 11.65 -9.43
C GLN A 109 7.52 11.89 -10.32
N VAL A 110 7.92 10.84 -11.02
CA VAL A 110 8.99 10.86 -12.02
C VAL A 110 8.41 10.55 -13.39
N MET A 111 9.15 10.93 -14.45
CA MET A 111 8.79 10.51 -15.80
C MET A 111 8.79 8.98 -15.90
N GLY A 112 7.67 8.37 -16.30
CA GLY A 112 7.52 6.92 -16.42
C GLY A 112 6.07 6.47 -16.39
N GLY A 113 5.84 5.16 -16.23
CA GLY A 113 4.50 4.59 -16.12
C GLY A 113 3.70 4.56 -17.42
N ILE A 114 2.39 4.35 -17.30
CA ILE A 114 1.45 4.31 -18.44
C ILE A 114 1.27 5.70 -19.05
N VAL A 115 1.30 6.74 -18.21
CA VAL A 115 1.28 8.15 -18.64
C VAL A 115 2.63 8.78 -18.29
N PRO A 116 3.51 9.01 -19.29
CA PRO A 116 4.86 9.51 -19.06
C PRO A 116 4.87 11.01 -18.75
N MET A 117 4.33 11.38 -17.59
CA MET A 117 4.35 12.74 -17.04
C MET A 117 4.65 12.69 -15.53
N PRO A 118 5.44 13.64 -14.99
CA PRO A 118 5.80 13.66 -13.57
C PRO A 118 4.73 14.42 -12.78
N VAL A 119 3.46 14.00 -12.94
CA VAL A 119 2.27 14.58 -12.33
C VAL A 119 1.34 13.43 -12.00
N CYS A 120 0.67 13.48 -10.85
CA CYS A 120 -0.36 12.53 -10.46
C CYS A 120 -1.44 12.38 -11.55
N LEU A 121 -1.92 11.16 -11.73
CA LEU A 121 -3.20 10.91 -12.39
C LEU A 121 -4.34 11.41 -11.52
N ASN A 122 -5.53 11.54 -12.12
CA ASN A 122 -6.75 11.74 -11.34
C ASN A 122 -7.17 10.40 -10.74
N TYR A 123 -7.27 10.34 -9.42
CA TYR A 123 -7.64 9.18 -8.66
C TYR A 123 -8.99 9.39 -7.99
N GLU A 124 -9.63 8.27 -7.68
CA GLU A 124 -10.86 8.25 -6.89
C GLU A 124 -10.79 7.10 -5.89
N ILE A 125 -11.52 7.23 -4.78
CA ILE A 125 -11.57 6.20 -3.75
C ILE A 125 -13.01 5.70 -3.53
N SER A 126 -13.14 4.45 -3.14
CA SER A 126 -14.35 3.88 -2.56
C SER A 126 -13.99 3.33 -1.19
N LEU A 127 -14.87 3.50 -0.21
CA LEU A 127 -14.64 3.09 1.17
C LEU A 127 -15.69 2.08 1.59
N CYS A 128 -15.28 1.00 2.25
CA CYS A 128 -16.21 0.06 2.86
C CYS A 128 -16.52 0.55 4.27
N CYS A 129 -17.66 1.23 4.42
CA CYS A 129 -18.06 1.87 5.67
C CYS A 129 -18.99 0.97 6.48
N VAL A 130 -18.65 0.78 7.75
CA VAL A 130 -19.54 0.10 8.70
C VAL A 130 -20.72 1.03 9.00
N PRO A 131 -21.96 0.52 9.01
CA PRO A 131 -23.12 1.32 9.40
C PRO A 131 -22.95 1.87 10.82
N ASP A 132 -23.41 3.11 11.04
CA ASP A 132 -23.33 3.82 12.32
C ASP A 132 -24.38 3.28 13.32
N ILE A 133 -24.20 2.01 13.68
CA ILE A 133 -25.02 1.27 14.64
C ILE A 133 -24.08 0.87 15.79
N PRO A 134 -24.43 1.15 17.06
CA PRO A 134 -23.54 0.95 18.20
C PRO A 134 -23.05 -0.49 18.35
N GLU A 135 -23.87 -1.48 17.96
CA GLU A 135 -23.52 -2.91 18.00
C GLU A 135 -22.36 -3.26 17.04
N CYS A 136 -22.22 -2.52 15.93
CA CYS A 136 -21.20 -2.76 14.92
C CYS A 136 -19.86 -2.10 15.26
N ILE A 137 -19.88 -0.92 15.88
CA ILE A 137 -18.66 -0.16 16.20
C ILE A 137 -17.94 -0.73 17.42
N THR A 138 -18.68 -1.32 18.37
CA THR A 138 -18.13 -1.78 19.66
C THR A 138 -17.38 -3.13 19.57
N SER A 139 -17.57 -3.90 18.50
CA SER A 139 -17.07 -5.28 18.39
C SER A 139 -15.57 -5.40 18.07
N THR A 140 -14.85 -4.29 17.86
CA THR A 140 -13.40 -4.31 17.56
C THR A 140 -12.56 -4.23 18.83
N THR A 141 -12.80 -5.11 19.82
CA THR A 141 -11.82 -5.35 20.88
C THR A 141 -10.98 -6.55 20.48
N THR A 142 -9.83 -6.27 19.86
CA THR A 142 -8.78 -7.26 19.59
C THR A 142 -8.47 -8.01 20.88
N SER A 143 -8.76 -9.31 20.89
CA SER A 143 -8.27 -10.22 21.91
C SER A 143 -6.75 -10.29 21.76
N THR A 144 -6.02 -9.46 22.49
CA THR A 144 -4.57 -9.63 22.66
C THR A 144 -4.37 -10.88 23.49
N THR A 145 -4.18 -12.02 22.82
CA THR A 145 -3.58 -13.19 23.46
C THR A 145 -2.14 -12.83 23.81
N THR A 146 -1.95 -12.33 25.03
CA THR A 146 -0.64 -12.21 25.67
C THR A 146 -0.07 -13.61 25.83
N THR A 147 0.66 -14.08 24.82
CA THR A 147 1.44 -15.31 24.92
C THR A 147 2.67 -14.93 25.73
N ALA A 148 2.70 -15.33 27.01
CA ALA A 148 3.87 -15.19 27.84
C ALA A 148 5.07 -15.88 27.16
N PRO A 149 6.26 -15.25 27.12
CA PRO A 149 7.45 -15.91 26.58
C PRO A 149 7.79 -17.13 27.44
N PRO A 150 8.01 -18.32 26.84
CA PRO A 150 8.50 -19.46 27.60
C PRO A 150 9.90 -19.17 28.13
N SER A 151 10.06 -19.45 29.42
CA SER A 151 11.28 -19.30 30.20
C SER A 151 12.49 -19.97 29.54
N SER A 152 13.62 -19.29 29.62
CA SER A 152 14.95 -19.68 29.17
C SER A 152 15.39 -21.04 29.74
N THR A 153 15.77 -21.97 28.87
CA THR A 153 16.68 -23.07 29.24
C THR A 153 18.01 -22.85 28.52
N MET A 154 19.01 -22.36 29.25
CA MET A 154 20.39 -22.27 28.78
C MET A 154 20.91 -23.69 28.49
N SER A 155 21.32 -23.93 27.24
CA SER A 155 22.20 -25.05 26.92
C SER A 155 23.59 -24.50 26.62
N THR A 156 24.50 -24.87 27.50
CA THR A 156 25.93 -24.58 27.57
C THR A 156 26.66 -25.09 26.32
N VAL A 157 27.23 -24.18 25.52
CA VAL A 157 28.29 -24.52 24.57
C VAL A 157 29.63 -24.14 25.21
N SER A 158 30.42 -25.18 25.47
CA SER A 158 31.79 -25.10 25.97
C SER A 158 32.75 -24.85 24.82
N SER A 159 33.56 -23.80 24.91
CA SER A 159 34.83 -23.68 24.17
C SER A 159 35.80 -22.77 24.94
N PRO A 160 37.00 -23.25 25.33
CA PRO A 160 38.03 -22.48 26.04
C PRO A 160 39.10 -21.93 25.05
N PRO A 161 40.16 -21.24 25.51
CA PRO A 161 40.13 -19.91 26.11
C PRO A 161 40.97 -18.89 25.31
N VAL A 162 40.79 -17.63 25.69
CA VAL A 162 41.47 -16.40 25.26
C VAL A 162 43.00 -16.55 25.17
N SER A 163 43.59 -16.04 24.08
CA SER A 163 44.99 -15.61 24.02
C SER A 163 45.07 -14.12 23.67
N THR A 164 45.61 -13.38 24.63
CA THR A 164 45.90 -11.95 24.64
C THR A 164 47.23 -11.69 23.93
N THR A 165 47.27 -10.80 22.93
CA THR A 165 48.49 -10.06 22.56
C THR A 165 48.14 -8.70 21.93
N THR A 166 48.38 -7.65 22.74
CA THR A 166 48.97 -6.32 22.43
C THR A 166 48.52 -5.49 21.19
N PRO A 167 48.27 -4.17 21.38
CA PRO A 167 48.05 -3.23 20.28
C PRO A 167 49.38 -2.79 19.64
N MET A 168 49.42 -2.76 18.31
CA MET A 168 50.52 -2.14 17.54
C MET A 168 49.98 -0.92 16.77
N PRO A 169 50.68 0.23 16.79
CA PRO A 169 50.19 1.47 16.21
C PRO A 169 50.52 1.61 14.72
N THR A 170 49.73 2.50 14.11
CA THR A 170 49.74 3.11 12.77
C THR A 170 51.11 3.28 12.12
N PRO A 171 51.17 3.29 10.77
CA PRO A 171 51.52 4.55 10.09
C PRO A 171 50.55 4.99 8.97
N PRO A 172 50.43 6.30 8.71
CA PRO A 172 49.60 6.87 7.64
C PRO A 172 50.33 6.82 6.29
N ILE A 173 49.59 6.68 5.20
CA ILE A 173 50.11 6.84 3.84
C ILE A 173 49.29 7.92 3.11
N PRO A 174 49.94 8.78 2.28
CA PRO A 174 49.50 10.13 2.02
C PRO A 174 48.75 10.30 0.68
N SER A 175 48.10 11.45 0.62
CA SER A 175 47.45 12.15 -0.48
C SER A 175 47.98 11.87 -1.89
N SER A 176 47.05 11.71 -2.83
CA SER A 176 47.25 12.07 -4.24
C SER A 176 46.15 13.03 -4.69
N THR A 177 46.52 14.30 -4.69
CA THR A 177 45.91 15.39 -5.46
C THR A 177 45.95 15.08 -6.95
N THR A 178 44.81 15.17 -7.63
CA THR A 178 44.82 15.50 -9.07
C THR A 178 43.73 16.53 -9.34
N SER A 179 44.18 17.77 -9.44
CA SER A 179 43.48 18.90 -10.03
C SER A 179 43.53 18.76 -11.55
N THR A 180 42.38 18.84 -12.21
CA THR A 180 42.29 19.14 -13.64
C THR A 180 41.43 20.37 -13.81
N VAL A 181 42.09 21.44 -14.26
CA VAL A 181 41.55 22.77 -14.52
C VAL A 181 41.38 22.93 -16.03
N MET A 182 40.21 23.46 -16.44
CA MET A 182 39.86 24.18 -17.69
C MET A 182 39.66 23.39 -19.00
N PRO A 183 38.88 23.91 -19.98
CA PRO A 183 38.47 25.32 -20.21
C PRO A 183 36.95 25.58 -20.38
N PRO A 184 36.53 26.87 -20.42
CA PRO A 184 35.14 27.25 -20.68
C PRO A 184 34.73 27.03 -22.14
N SER A 185 33.59 26.40 -22.37
CA SER A 185 32.95 26.38 -23.69
C SER A 185 32.25 27.71 -23.96
N SER A 186 32.67 28.31 -25.07
CA SER A 186 32.17 29.54 -25.68
C SER A 186 30.68 29.50 -26.01
N THR A 187 30.01 30.61 -25.71
CA THR A 187 28.71 31.03 -26.22
C THR A 187 28.72 31.16 -27.75
N THR A 188 27.70 30.62 -28.41
CA THR A 188 27.33 31.04 -29.78
C THR A 188 25.85 31.33 -29.78
N SER A 189 25.52 32.62 -29.68
CA SER A 189 24.19 33.16 -29.89
C SER A 189 24.01 33.32 -31.39
N THR A 190 23.27 32.41 -32.02
CA THR A 190 22.84 32.59 -33.41
C THR A 190 21.54 33.38 -33.40
N VAL A 191 21.70 34.68 -33.67
CA VAL A 191 20.64 35.59 -34.06
C VAL A 191 20.01 35.08 -35.34
N MET A 192 18.71 34.79 -35.29
CA MET A 192 17.87 34.52 -36.45
C MET A 192 17.43 35.88 -37.05
N PRO A 193 17.68 36.17 -38.34
CA PRO A 193 17.14 37.38 -38.96
C PRO A 193 15.66 37.19 -39.34
N PRO A 194 14.86 38.26 -39.33
CA PRO A 194 13.46 38.20 -39.73
C PRO A 194 13.32 38.21 -41.26
N ILE A 195 12.34 37.45 -41.75
CA ILE A 195 11.27 37.73 -42.75
C ILE A 195 10.72 36.40 -43.22
#